data_AF-A0A951X4W1-F1
#
_entry.id   AF-A0A951X4W1-F1
#
_cell.length_a   1.000
_cell.length_b   1.000
_cell.length_c   1.000
_cell.angle_alpha   90.00
_cell.angle_beta   90.00
_cell.angle_gamma   90.00
#
_symmetry.space_group_name_H-M   'P 1'
#
loop_
_entity.id
_entity.type
_entity.pdbx_description
1 polymer ?
#
loop_
_entity_poly.entity_id
_entity_poly.type
_entity_poly.pdbx_seq_one_letter_code
_entity_poly.pdbx_strand_id
1 'polypeptide(L)'
;MTSLFVLGSGVLILLARGLVRGAFARVPARVSALEAYDATIDAVYRLAYRITTLIQGPPMAPQISVTLLGGTVVLAYALLHGAPASSILLDSYEIPSLSEWLIFILAIVASITTVQARSRLSAIIALGVVGVTVTLFFVVFSAPDLALTQLLIEVLTVILLVLVFFRVKPDPPLGEDGRTIFRVLTAVAMGFFGFGVVMINHVSQVGASISPYFIKNSLPLGKGTNVVNVILVDFRGYDTIGEITVLALAAVGGYALLRSPQLHALRQRINVARSKNRDNVSSDGRPAATAPSQVKPDGVEVSGD
;
A
#
# COMPACT_ATOMS: atom_id res chain seq x y z
N MET A 1 67.89 -40.71 4.29
CA MET A 1 67.43 -40.58 5.70
C MET A 1 65.97 -40.13 5.80
N THR A 2 65.54 -39.15 5.02
CA THR A 2 64.14 -38.68 4.96
C THR A 2 63.14 -39.80 4.65
N SER A 3 63.41 -40.67 3.67
CA SER A 3 62.50 -41.76 3.30
C SER A 3 62.32 -42.82 4.39
N LEU A 4 63.39 -43.13 5.14
CA LEU A 4 63.35 -44.07 6.25
C LEU A 4 62.57 -43.49 7.44
N PHE A 5 62.69 -42.17 7.65
CA PHE A 5 61.94 -41.45 8.68
C PHE A 5 60.44 -41.40 8.35
N VAL A 6 60.07 -41.18 7.08
CA VAL A 6 58.67 -41.22 6.64
C VAL A 6 58.09 -42.63 6.81
N LEU A 7 58.81 -43.67 6.40
CA LEU A 7 58.36 -45.06 6.58
C LEU A 7 58.22 -45.43 8.07
N GLY A 8 59.20 -45.08 8.89
CA GLY A 8 59.15 -45.31 10.34
C GLY A 8 57.98 -44.58 11.00
N SER A 9 57.76 -43.31 10.66
CA SER A 9 56.65 -42.52 11.19
C SER A 9 55.28 -43.06 10.72
N GLY A 10 55.16 -43.53 9.47
CA GLY A 10 53.94 -44.13 8.95
C GLY A 10 53.58 -45.44 9.65
N VAL A 11 54.55 -46.31 9.92
CA VAL A 11 54.34 -47.55 10.69
C VAL A 11 53.91 -47.22 12.13
N LEU A 12 54.52 -46.21 12.75
CA LEU A 12 54.20 -45.78 14.11
C LEU A 12 52.75 -45.24 14.20
N ILE A 13 52.30 -44.48 13.19
CA ILE A 13 50.93 -43.97 13.09
C ILE A 13 49.91 -45.10 12.89
N LEU A 14 50.26 -46.13 12.10
CA LEU A 14 49.40 -47.31 11.89
C LEU A 14 49.26 -48.16 13.15
N LEU A 15 50.34 -48.33 13.92
CA LEU A 15 50.29 -49.01 15.22
C LEU A 15 49.48 -48.20 16.24
N ALA A 16 49.56 -46.87 16.19
CA ALA A 16 48.78 -45.96 17.03
C ALA A 16 47.37 -45.66 16.50
N ARG A 17 46.86 -46.40 15.49
CA ARG A 17 45.60 -46.08 14.77
C ARG A 17 44.38 -45.85 15.66
N GLY A 18 44.29 -46.54 16.80
CA GLY A 18 43.18 -46.40 17.74
C GLY A 18 43.15 -45.05 18.43
N LEU A 19 44.33 -44.55 18.84
CA LEU A 19 44.50 -43.23 19.45
C LEU A 19 44.33 -42.12 18.41
N VAL A 20 44.87 -42.31 17.21
CA VAL A 20 44.74 -41.36 16.11
C VAL A 20 43.29 -41.23 15.66
N ARG A 21 42.53 -42.34 15.52
CA ARG A 21 41.10 -42.30 15.23
C ARG A 21 40.30 -41.65 16.35
N GLY A 22 40.63 -41.93 17.62
CA GLY A 22 40.00 -41.28 18.77
C GLY A 22 40.28 -39.78 18.86
N ALA A 23 41.46 -39.33 18.41
CA ALA A 23 41.80 -37.91 18.30
C ALA A 23 41.07 -37.25 17.12
N PHE A 24 41.02 -37.90 15.95
CA PHE A 24 40.30 -37.41 14.77
C PHE A 24 38.78 -37.36 14.98
N ALA A 25 38.21 -38.31 15.73
CA ALA A 25 36.78 -38.32 16.07
C ALA A 25 36.39 -37.19 17.06
N ARG A 26 37.36 -36.60 17.77
CA ARG A 26 37.15 -35.40 18.60
C ARG A 26 37.31 -34.10 17.81
N VAL A 27 37.77 -34.16 16.55
CA VAL A 27 37.80 -32.99 15.68
C VAL A 27 36.35 -32.61 15.37
N PRO A 28 35.92 -31.38 15.71
CA PRO A 28 34.53 -30.98 15.52
C PRO A 28 34.14 -31.08 14.06
N ALA A 29 32.94 -31.62 13.80
CA ALA A 29 32.43 -31.90 12.47
C ALA A 29 32.40 -30.67 11.53
N ARG A 30 32.37 -29.45 12.11
CA ARG A 30 32.49 -28.15 11.40
C ARG A 30 33.80 -27.96 10.63
N VAL A 31 34.82 -28.77 10.89
CA VAL A 31 36.09 -28.79 10.13
C VAL A 31 35.98 -29.65 8.86
N SER A 32 34.89 -30.40 8.70
CA SER A 32 34.54 -31.08 7.46
C SER A 32 34.21 -30.05 6.38
N ALA A 33 34.92 -30.12 5.24
CA ALA A 33 34.70 -29.23 4.11
C ALA A 33 33.25 -29.26 3.59
N LEU A 34 32.57 -30.41 3.72
CA LEU A 34 31.18 -30.57 3.31
C LEU A 34 30.21 -29.80 4.22
N GLU A 35 30.37 -29.87 5.54
CA GLU A 35 29.52 -29.11 6.48
C GLU A 35 29.76 -27.60 6.37
N ALA A 36 31.01 -27.19 6.13
CA ALA A 36 31.34 -25.79 5.87
C ALA A 36 30.68 -25.29 4.57
N TYR A 37 30.66 -26.12 3.51
CA TYR A 37 29.98 -25.82 2.26
C TYR A 37 28.45 -25.68 2.45
N ASP A 38 27.81 -26.66 3.10
CA ASP A 38 26.36 -26.63 3.35
C ASP A 38 25.96 -25.44 4.22
N ALA A 39 26.73 -25.15 5.28
CA ALA A 39 26.48 -24.00 6.14
C ALA A 39 26.61 -22.66 5.38
N THR A 40 27.51 -22.60 4.40
CA THR A 40 27.69 -21.42 3.55
C THR A 40 26.50 -21.22 2.62
N ILE A 41 26.04 -22.29 1.95
CA ILE A 41 24.85 -22.25 1.09
C ILE A 41 23.60 -21.85 1.90
N ASP A 42 23.42 -22.43 3.08
CA ASP A 42 22.32 -22.06 3.97
C ASP A 42 22.40 -20.59 4.44
N ALA A 43 23.61 -20.09 4.71
CA ALA A 43 23.80 -18.68 5.05
C ALA A 43 23.40 -17.76 3.88
N VAL A 44 23.74 -18.13 2.64
CA VAL A 44 23.35 -17.40 1.44
C VAL A 44 21.82 -17.41 1.28
N TYR A 45 21.16 -18.57 1.39
CA TYR A 45 19.71 -18.64 1.29
C TYR A 45 18.99 -17.87 2.40
N ARG A 46 19.49 -17.94 3.64
CA ARG A 46 18.94 -17.16 4.76
C ARG A 46 19.11 -15.66 4.55
N LEU A 47 20.26 -15.23 4.02
CA LEU A 47 20.49 -13.83 3.69
C LEU A 47 19.57 -13.37 2.57
N ALA A 48 19.46 -14.15 1.48
CA ALA A 48 18.57 -13.86 0.36
C ALA A 48 17.11 -13.76 0.83
N TYR A 49 16.63 -14.74 1.62
CA TYR A 49 15.28 -14.71 2.17
C TYR A 49 15.05 -13.51 3.09
N ARG A 50 16.02 -13.13 3.93
CA ARG A 50 15.92 -11.93 4.77
C ARG A 50 15.84 -10.66 3.94
N ILE A 51 16.67 -10.50 2.92
CA ILE A 51 16.64 -9.34 2.03
C ILE A 51 15.30 -9.27 1.29
N THR A 52 14.83 -10.39 0.72
CA THR A 52 13.55 -10.44 0.00
C THR A 52 12.37 -10.15 0.91
N THR A 53 12.36 -10.68 2.14
CA THR A 53 11.25 -10.39 3.08
C THR A 53 11.31 -8.98 3.65
N LEU A 54 12.48 -8.34 3.71
CA LEU A 54 12.60 -6.93 4.06
C LEU A 54 12.13 -6.01 2.92
N ILE A 55 12.44 -6.33 1.66
CA ILE A 55 12.13 -5.48 0.50
C ILE A 55 10.74 -5.76 -0.08
N GLN A 56 10.38 -7.03 -0.26
CA GLN A 56 9.16 -7.49 -0.93
C GLN A 56 8.18 -8.20 0.01
N GLY A 57 8.46 -8.21 1.32
CA GLY A 57 7.55 -8.82 2.29
C GLY A 57 6.24 -8.04 2.40
N PRO A 58 5.12 -8.72 2.68
CA PRO A 58 3.89 -8.06 3.10
C PRO A 58 4.07 -7.42 4.49
N PRO A 59 3.41 -6.29 4.80
CA PRO A 59 2.42 -5.54 3.99
C PRO A 59 3.07 -4.63 2.92
N MET A 60 2.27 -4.13 1.96
CA MET A 60 2.74 -3.22 0.90
C MET A 60 3.16 -1.83 1.39
N ALA A 61 2.74 -1.41 2.58
CA ALA A 61 2.96 -0.06 3.08
C ALA A 61 4.45 0.34 3.15
N PRO A 62 5.36 -0.46 3.74
CA PRO A 62 6.81 -0.21 3.69
C PRO A 62 7.36 -0.02 2.28
N GLN A 63 6.91 -0.80 1.30
CA GLN A 63 7.39 -0.74 -0.09
C GLN A 63 7.02 0.59 -0.72
N ILE A 64 5.77 1.02 -0.52
CA ILE A 64 5.30 2.33 -0.96
C ILE A 64 6.09 3.43 -0.24
N SER A 65 6.28 3.35 1.08
CA SER A 65 7.04 4.34 1.83
C SER A 65 8.48 4.50 1.32
N VAL A 66 9.18 3.40 0.98
CA VAL A 66 10.54 3.46 0.43
C VAL A 66 10.56 4.16 -0.92
N THR A 67 9.63 3.83 -1.83
CA THR A 67 9.54 4.50 -3.15
C THR A 67 9.25 6.00 -2.99
N LEU A 68 8.31 6.34 -2.11
CA LEU A 68 7.94 7.73 -1.83
C LEU A 68 9.10 8.51 -1.21
N LEU A 69 9.77 7.96 -0.20
CA LEU A 69 10.94 8.58 0.43
C LEU A 69 12.10 8.73 -0.55
N GLY A 70 12.33 7.74 -1.42
CA GLY A 70 13.32 7.83 -2.49
C GLY A 70 13.05 9.03 -3.41
N GLY A 71 11.80 9.22 -3.81
CA GLY A 71 11.36 10.40 -4.56
C GLY A 71 11.59 11.71 -3.80
N THR A 72 11.29 11.76 -2.51
CA THR A 72 11.57 12.93 -1.66
C THR A 72 13.06 13.25 -1.57
N VAL A 73 13.93 12.24 -1.46
CA VAL A 73 15.38 12.44 -1.43
C VAL A 73 15.88 13.01 -2.75
N VAL A 74 15.41 12.49 -3.89
CA VAL A 74 15.76 13.02 -5.21
C VAL A 74 15.28 14.46 -5.38
N LEU A 75 14.06 14.77 -4.96
CA LEU A 75 13.53 16.13 -5.00
C LEU A 75 14.33 17.08 -4.10
N ALA A 76 14.65 16.66 -2.88
CA ALA A 76 15.46 17.43 -1.95
C ALA A 76 16.86 17.70 -2.53
N TYR A 77 17.48 16.69 -3.14
CA TYR A 77 18.75 16.85 -3.85
C TYR A 77 18.64 17.88 -4.99
N ALA A 78 17.59 17.79 -5.80
CA ALA A 78 17.32 18.74 -6.88
C ALA A 78 17.08 20.17 -6.37
N LEU A 79 16.36 20.35 -5.26
CA LEU A 79 16.16 21.66 -4.62
C LEU A 79 17.47 22.27 -4.12
N LEU A 80 18.33 21.45 -3.50
CA LEU A 80 19.59 21.91 -2.93
C LEU A 80 20.65 22.26 -3.98
N HIS A 81 20.60 21.64 -5.18
CA HIS A 81 21.63 21.80 -6.21
C HIS A 81 21.13 22.49 -7.49
N GLY A 82 19.81 22.58 -7.70
CA GLY A 82 19.21 23.02 -8.96
C GLY A 82 18.85 24.50 -9.03
N ALA A 83 18.71 25.19 -7.89
CA ALA A 83 18.35 26.60 -7.85
C ALA A 83 19.39 27.42 -7.05
N PRO A 84 19.88 28.57 -7.56
CA PRO A 84 20.63 29.49 -6.72
C PRO A 84 19.72 29.95 -5.58
N ALA A 85 20.17 29.88 -4.32
CA ALA A 85 19.37 30.22 -3.13
C ALA A 85 18.70 31.61 -3.20
N SER A 86 19.23 32.52 -4.02
CA SER A 86 18.68 33.84 -4.31
C SER A 86 17.39 33.84 -5.13
N SER A 87 17.08 32.80 -5.92
CA SER A 87 15.82 32.70 -6.68
C SER A 87 14.67 32.06 -5.89
N ILE A 88 14.97 31.51 -4.70
CA ILE A 88 13.96 30.97 -3.77
C ILE A 88 13.39 32.09 -2.88
N LEU A 89 13.94 33.31 -2.96
CA LEU A 89 13.34 34.48 -2.33
C LEU A 89 11.99 34.76 -2.99
N LEU A 90 10.94 34.67 -2.19
CA LEU A 90 9.56 35.03 -2.55
C LEU A 90 9.50 36.56 -2.72
N ASP A 91 10.03 37.07 -3.84
CA ASP A 91 10.08 38.52 -4.13
C ASP A 91 8.68 39.11 -4.37
N SER A 92 7.66 38.26 -4.59
CA SER A 92 6.25 38.65 -4.69
C SER A 92 5.51 38.40 -3.38
N TYR A 93 5.51 39.40 -2.49
CA TYR A 93 4.63 39.43 -1.31
C TYR A 93 3.22 39.89 -1.71
N GLU A 94 2.52 39.09 -2.53
CA GLU A 94 1.08 39.27 -2.68
C GLU A 94 0.41 38.64 -1.45
N ILE A 95 -0.24 39.48 -0.65
CA ILE A 95 -0.97 39.01 0.53
C ILE A 95 -2.15 38.19 0.04
N PRO A 96 -2.30 36.91 0.45
CA PRO A 96 -3.39 36.07 -0.01
C PRO A 96 -4.74 36.69 0.30
N SER A 97 -5.69 36.56 -0.63
CA SER A 97 -7.05 37.06 -0.41
C SER A 97 -7.73 36.35 0.77
N LEU A 98 -8.76 36.98 1.35
CA LEU A 98 -9.54 36.36 2.42
C LEU A 98 -10.12 35.00 1.98
N SER A 99 -10.57 34.90 0.74
CA SER A 99 -11.06 33.65 0.14
C SER A 99 -9.99 32.55 0.09
N GLU A 100 -8.75 32.89 -0.27
CA GLU A 100 -7.64 31.94 -0.29
C GLU A 100 -7.33 31.42 1.12
N TRP A 101 -7.28 32.32 2.11
CA TRP A 101 -7.09 31.92 3.51
C TRP A 101 -8.20 31.01 4.02
N LEU A 102 -9.45 31.31 3.71
CA LEU A 102 -10.59 30.49 4.12
C LEU A 102 -10.51 29.09 3.51
N ILE A 103 -10.20 28.98 2.21
CA ILE A 103 -10.05 27.69 1.53
C ILE A 103 -8.86 26.92 2.10
N PHE A 104 -7.74 27.58 2.37
CA PHE A 104 -6.55 26.95 2.95
C PHE A 104 -6.84 26.38 4.35
N ILE A 105 -7.47 27.16 5.23
CA ILE A 105 -7.87 26.72 6.56
C ILE A 105 -8.88 25.57 6.46
N LEU A 106 -9.87 25.68 5.57
CA LEU A 106 -10.84 24.62 5.34
C LEU A 106 -10.17 23.32 4.87
N ALA A 107 -9.18 23.41 3.97
CA ALA A 107 -8.42 22.26 3.48
C ALA A 107 -7.65 21.57 4.61
N ILE A 108 -7.00 22.34 5.49
CA ILE A 108 -6.29 21.80 6.67
C ILE A 108 -7.28 21.09 7.60
N VAL A 109 -8.38 21.75 7.95
CA VAL A 109 -9.39 21.18 8.86
C VAL A 109 -10.02 19.92 8.26
N ALA A 110 -10.41 19.94 6.98
CA ALA A 110 -10.97 18.77 6.29
C ALA A 110 -9.97 17.61 6.22
N SER A 111 -8.69 17.90 5.96
CA SER A 111 -7.64 16.86 5.91
C SER A 111 -7.39 16.24 7.29
N ILE A 112 -7.26 17.06 8.33
CA ILE A 112 -7.05 16.58 9.72
C ILE A 112 -8.25 15.75 10.18
N THR A 113 -9.48 16.23 9.95
CA THR A 113 -10.70 15.52 10.32
C THR A 113 -10.85 14.19 9.58
N THR A 114 -10.44 14.13 8.31
CA THR A 114 -10.42 12.88 7.52
C THR A 114 -9.45 11.86 8.12
N VAL A 115 -8.23 12.27 8.47
CA VAL A 115 -7.20 11.37 9.05
C VAL A 115 -7.58 10.91 10.46
N GLN A 116 -8.22 11.77 11.26
CA GLN A 116 -8.63 11.45 12.63
C GLN A 116 -9.99 10.72 12.72
N ALA A 117 -10.67 10.53 11.60
CA ALA A 117 -11.99 9.91 11.56
C ALA A 117 -11.93 8.47 12.10
N ARG A 118 -12.69 8.23 13.18
CA ARG A 118 -12.76 6.91 13.84
C ARG A 118 -13.63 5.90 13.09
N SER A 119 -14.55 6.40 12.25
CA SER A 119 -15.44 5.56 11.45
C SER A 119 -15.20 5.80 9.96
N ARG A 120 -15.33 4.74 9.15
CA ARG A 120 -15.20 4.82 7.69
C ARG A 120 -16.20 5.80 7.09
N LEU A 121 -17.44 5.82 7.59
CA LEU A 121 -18.46 6.75 7.12
C LEU A 121 -18.05 8.20 7.43
N SER A 122 -17.55 8.47 8.63
CA SER A 122 -17.03 9.79 8.99
C SER A 122 -15.84 10.19 8.11
N ALA A 123 -14.94 9.25 7.79
CA ALA A 123 -13.80 9.49 6.91
C ALA A 123 -14.26 9.83 5.49
N ILE A 124 -15.26 9.12 4.96
CA ILE A 124 -15.81 9.38 3.63
C ILE A 124 -16.51 10.75 3.57
N ILE A 125 -17.27 11.11 4.61
CA ILE A 125 -17.93 12.43 4.68
C ILE A 125 -16.88 13.53 4.76
N ALA A 126 -15.85 13.37 5.60
CA ALA A 126 -14.76 14.34 5.72
C ALA A 126 -13.95 14.46 4.42
N LEU A 127 -13.73 13.35 3.71
CA LEU A 127 -13.13 13.35 2.37
C LEU A 127 -14.00 14.12 1.36
N GLY A 128 -15.32 13.99 1.45
CA GLY A 128 -16.28 14.82 0.71
C GLY A 128 -16.06 16.32 0.91
N VAL A 129 -15.78 16.75 2.16
CA VAL A 129 -15.46 18.15 2.46
C VAL A 129 -14.13 18.56 1.82
N VAL A 130 -13.13 17.67 1.76
CA VAL A 130 -11.89 17.92 1.01
C VAL A 130 -12.18 18.18 -0.47
N GLY A 131 -13.02 17.35 -1.11
CA GLY A 131 -13.40 17.53 -2.52
C GLY A 131 -14.18 18.81 -2.80
N VAL A 132 -15.11 19.19 -1.90
CA VAL A 132 -15.80 20.49 -1.97
C VAL A 132 -14.81 21.65 -1.80
N THR A 133 -13.81 21.50 -0.94
CA THR A 133 -12.75 22.52 -0.78
C THR A 133 -11.95 22.71 -2.06
N VAL A 134 -11.58 21.62 -2.75
CA VAL A 134 -10.92 21.68 -4.07
C VAL A 134 -11.85 22.29 -5.14
N THR A 135 -13.15 22.00 -5.08
CA THR A 135 -14.13 22.63 -5.97
C THR A 135 -14.19 24.14 -5.77
N LEU A 136 -14.23 24.61 -4.52
CA LEU A 136 -14.19 26.04 -4.19
C LEU A 136 -12.89 26.70 -4.64
N PHE A 137 -11.76 25.99 -4.52
CA PHE A 137 -10.48 26.45 -5.06
C PHE A 137 -10.60 26.74 -6.57
N PHE A 138 -11.13 25.80 -7.36
CA PHE A 138 -11.32 26.03 -8.80
C PHE A 138 -12.27 27.20 -9.11
N VAL A 139 -13.33 27.39 -8.32
CA VAL A 139 -14.23 28.54 -8.50
C VAL A 139 -13.50 29.87 -8.24
N VAL A 140 -12.73 29.97 -7.15
CA VAL A 140 -11.97 31.18 -6.81
C VAL A 140 -10.92 31.51 -7.88
N PHE A 141 -10.28 30.50 -8.45
CA PHE A 141 -9.29 30.67 -9.53
C PHE A 141 -9.92 30.67 -10.94
N SER A 142 -11.24 30.92 -11.05
CA SER A 142 -11.96 31.09 -12.32
C SER A 142 -11.86 29.91 -13.29
N ALA A 143 -11.86 28.69 -12.77
CA ALA A 143 -11.84 27.43 -13.52
C ALA A 143 -13.20 26.68 -13.38
N PRO A 144 -14.29 27.18 -13.99
CA PRO A 144 -15.64 26.64 -13.80
C PRO A 144 -15.81 25.20 -14.31
N ASP A 145 -15.21 24.86 -15.44
CA ASP A 145 -15.29 23.51 -16.02
C ASP A 145 -14.65 22.47 -15.09
N LEU A 146 -13.50 22.81 -14.49
CA LEU A 146 -12.83 21.98 -13.49
C LEU A 146 -13.66 21.88 -12.19
N ALA A 147 -14.29 22.97 -11.76
CA ALA A 147 -15.16 22.94 -10.59
C ALA A 147 -16.37 22.01 -10.77
N LEU A 148 -17.06 22.09 -11.92
CA LEU A 148 -18.23 21.25 -12.20
C LEU A 148 -17.86 19.77 -12.27
N THR A 149 -16.76 19.45 -12.94
CA THR A 149 -16.27 18.06 -13.07
C THR A 149 -15.78 17.52 -11.73
N GLN A 150 -15.05 18.32 -10.95
CA GLN A 150 -14.60 17.94 -9.60
C GLN A 150 -15.79 17.62 -8.69
N LEU A 151 -16.83 18.46 -8.70
CA LEU A 151 -18.01 18.23 -7.88
C LEU A 151 -18.76 16.94 -8.29
N LEU A 152 -18.90 16.70 -9.61
CA LEU A 152 -19.54 15.49 -10.11
C LEU A 152 -18.77 14.22 -9.72
N ILE A 153 -17.45 14.25 -9.89
CA ILE A 153 -16.58 13.13 -9.52
C ILE A 153 -16.59 12.93 -8.01
N GLU A 154 -16.60 13.99 -7.20
CA GLU A 154 -16.67 13.88 -5.74
C GLU A 154 -17.95 13.18 -5.27
N VAL A 155 -19.09 13.53 -5.85
CA VAL A 155 -20.36 12.84 -5.54
C VAL A 155 -20.27 11.36 -5.95
N LEU A 156 -19.70 11.05 -7.11
CA LEU A 156 -19.53 9.68 -7.57
C LEU A 156 -18.59 8.87 -6.66
N THR A 157 -17.43 9.43 -6.29
CA THR A 157 -16.45 8.75 -5.42
C THR A 157 -17.01 8.51 -4.04
N VAL A 158 -17.72 9.48 -3.44
CA VAL A 158 -18.42 9.29 -2.15
C VAL A 158 -19.42 8.14 -2.24
N ILE A 159 -20.28 8.11 -3.28
CA ILE A 159 -21.25 7.03 -3.48
C ILE A 159 -20.53 5.68 -3.60
N LEU A 160 -19.51 5.59 -4.44
CA LEU A 160 -18.74 4.36 -4.65
C LEU A 160 -18.05 3.89 -3.36
N LEU A 161 -17.41 4.80 -2.61
CA LEU A 161 -16.76 4.48 -1.34
C LEU A 161 -17.77 3.99 -0.30
N VAL A 162 -18.93 4.65 -0.18
CA VAL A 162 -20.01 4.20 0.71
C VAL A 162 -20.47 2.78 0.32
N LEU A 163 -20.73 2.52 -0.97
CA LEU A 163 -21.15 1.21 -1.46
C LEU A 163 -20.12 0.11 -1.13
N VAL A 164 -18.84 0.40 -1.33
CA VAL A 164 -17.74 -0.55 -1.03
C VAL A 164 -17.64 -0.79 0.46
N PHE A 165 -17.54 0.26 1.27
CA PHE A 165 -17.34 0.14 2.71
C PHE A 165 -18.56 -0.38 3.46
N PHE A 166 -19.76 -0.24 2.91
CA PHE A 166 -20.96 -0.90 3.44
C PHE A 166 -20.87 -2.43 3.34
N ARG A 167 -20.11 -2.96 2.38
CA ARG A 167 -19.99 -4.41 2.14
C ARG A 167 -18.76 -5.04 2.80
N VAL A 168 -17.73 -4.25 3.09
CA VAL A 168 -16.44 -4.70 3.63
C VAL A 168 -16.44 -4.59 5.16
N LYS A 169 -16.09 -5.67 5.86
CA LYS A 169 -15.97 -5.64 7.33
C LYS A 169 -14.85 -4.67 7.76
N PRO A 170 -14.97 -4.01 8.93
CA PRO A 170 -13.87 -3.25 9.51
C PRO A 170 -12.67 -4.17 9.72
N ASP A 171 -11.48 -3.70 9.34
CA ASP A 171 -10.25 -4.35 9.77
C ASP A 171 -10.11 -4.14 11.29
N PRO A 172 -9.49 -5.09 12.01
CA PRO A 172 -9.15 -4.85 13.41
C PRO A 172 -8.28 -3.58 13.52
N PRO A 173 -8.40 -2.82 14.62
CA PRO A 173 -7.55 -1.65 14.82
C PRO A 173 -6.09 -2.07 14.67
N LEU A 174 -5.33 -1.28 13.91
CA LEU A 174 -3.88 -1.46 13.81
C LEU A 174 -3.34 -1.41 15.23
N GLY A 175 -2.72 -2.50 15.70
CA GLY A 175 -2.05 -2.52 16.99
C GLY A 175 -0.99 -1.42 17.08
N GLU A 176 -0.59 -1.08 18.29
CA GLU A 176 0.53 -0.16 18.54
C GLU A 176 1.85 -0.82 18.10
N ASP A 177 2.06 -0.88 16.79
CA ASP A 177 3.32 -1.29 16.22
C ASP A 177 4.29 -0.11 16.30
N GLY A 178 5.55 -0.35 16.67
CA GLY A 178 6.63 0.67 16.67
C GLY A 178 6.91 1.33 15.29
N ARG A 179 6.11 1.00 14.27
CA ARG A 179 6.15 1.56 12.90
C ARG A 179 5.33 2.85 12.76
N THR A 180 4.59 3.29 13.78
CA THR A 180 3.79 4.52 13.72
C THR A 180 4.64 5.75 13.43
N ILE A 181 5.81 5.87 14.08
CA ILE A 181 6.76 6.98 13.84
C ILE A 181 7.18 7.02 12.37
N PHE A 182 7.53 5.86 11.79
CA PHE A 182 7.93 5.77 10.39
C PHE A 182 6.81 6.20 9.43
N ARG A 183 5.55 5.84 9.72
CA ARG A 183 4.38 6.28 8.91
C ARG A 183 4.19 7.79 8.97
N VAL A 184 4.30 8.39 10.15
CA VAL A 184 4.18 9.84 10.33
C VAL A 184 5.32 10.57 9.61
N LEU A 185 6.57 10.12 9.77
CA LEU A 185 7.72 10.68 9.06
C LEU A 185 7.53 10.60 7.54
N THR A 186 7.04 9.47 7.03
CA THR A 186 6.75 9.30 5.60
C THR A 186 5.65 10.27 5.13
N ALA A 187 4.57 10.43 5.90
CA ALA A 187 3.48 11.34 5.56
C ALA A 187 3.94 12.81 5.54
N VAL A 188 4.74 13.23 6.52
CA VAL A 188 5.33 14.57 6.57
C VAL A 188 6.29 14.79 5.40
N ALA A 189 7.18 13.83 5.13
CA ALA A 189 8.08 13.87 3.98
C ALA A 189 7.33 13.98 2.64
N MET A 190 6.15 13.35 2.53
CA MET A 190 5.26 13.48 1.37
C MET A 190 4.58 14.83 1.26
N GLY A 191 4.16 15.42 2.39
CA GLY A 191 3.66 16.80 2.41
C GLY A 191 4.71 17.78 1.90
N PHE A 192 5.95 17.66 2.39
CA PHE A 192 7.07 18.47 1.90
C PHE A 192 7.45 18.17 0.46
N PHE A 193 7.30 16.92 0.00
CA PHE A 193 7.50 16.59 -1.41
C PHE A 193 6.52 17.35 -2.30
N GLY A 194 5.22 17.29 -2.00
CA GLY A 194 4.20 18.02 -2.76
C GLY A 194 4.46 19.53 -2.76
N PHE A 195 4.75 20.09 -1.59
CA PHE A 195 5.14 21.50 -1.46
C PHE A 195 6.39 21.84 -2.29
N GLY A 196 7.43 21.02 -2.23
CA GLY A 196 8.67 21.22 -2.98
C GLY A 196 8.45 21.21 -4.48
N VAL A 197 7.62 20.30 -5.01
CA VAL A 197 7.28 20.27 -6.45
C VAL A 197 6.60 21.57 -6.88
N VAL A 198 5.64 22.06 -6.09
CA VAL A 198 4.95 23.33 -6.38
C VAL A 198 5.93 24.51 -6.35
N MET A 199 6.83 24.55 -5.37
CA MET A 199 7.86 25.59 -5.27
C MET A 199 8.83 25.57 -6.46
N ILE A 200 9.31 24.39 -6.88
CA ILE A 200 10.17 24.28 -8.08
C ILE A 200 9.44 24.81 -9.30
N ASN A 201 8.18 24.41 -9.48
CA ASN A 201 7.38 24.85 -10.62
C ASN A 201 7.22 26.38 -10.64
N HIS A 202 7.02 26.99 -9.48
CA HIS A 202 6.89 28.44 -9.35
C HIS A 202 8.20 29.18 -9.68
N VAL A 203 9.33 28.72 -9.14
CA VAL A 203 10.64 29.39 -9.31
C VAL A 203 11.29 29.08 -10.66
N SER A 204 10.98 27.94 -11.27
CA SER A 204 11.68 27.41 -12.45
C SER A 204 10.82 27.43 -13.71
N GLN A 205 9.95 28.42 -13.89
CA GLN A 205 9.19 28.54 -15.13
C GLN A 205 10.14 28.85 -16.31
N VAL A 206 10.40 27.84 -17.14
CA VAL A 206 11.24 27.98 -18.34
C VAL A 206 10.37 28.23 -19.57
N GLY A 207 10.60 29.36 -20.24
CA GLY A 207 9.97 29.72 -21.50
C GLY A 207 8.70 30.56 -21.37
N ALA A 208 8.21 31.06 -22.51
CA ALA A 208 6.99 31.84 -22.57
C ALA A 208 5.75 30.95 -22.51
N SER A 209 4.68 31.44 -21.86
CA SER A 209 3.39 30.74 -21.83
C SER A 209 2.81 30.58 -23.24
N ILE A 210 2.27 29.39 -23.52
CA ILE A 210 1.52 29.11 -24.76
C ILE A 210 0.04 29.51 -24.66
N SER A 211 -0.45 29.94 -23.50
CA SER A 211 -1.84 30.38 -23.30
C SER A 211 -2.31 31.46 -24.28
N PRO A 212 -1.51 32.47 -24.67
CA PRO A 212 -1.94 33.48 -25.64
C PRO A 212 -2.30 32.90 -27.01
N TYR A 213 -1.63 31.82 -27.43
CA TYR A 213 -1.96 31.13 -28.68
C TYR A 213 -3.37 30.53 -28.62
N PHE A 214 -3.72 29.84 -27.53
CA PHE A 214 -5.05 29.24 -27.38
C PHE A 214 -6.14 30.30 -27.29
N ILE A 215 -5.94 31.34 -26.47
CA ILE A 215 -6.92 32.45 -26.34
C ILE A 215 -7.20 33.10 -27.70
N LYS A 216 -6.15 33.35 -28.51
CA LYS A 216 -6.30 33.98 -29.83
C LYS A 216 -6.96 33.05 -30.85
N ASN A 217 -6.75 31.73 -30.75
CA ASN A 217 -7.12 30.79 -31.79
C ASN A 217 -8.35 29.92 -31.50
N SER A 218 -8.86 29.87 -30.26
CA SER A 218 -10.03 29.04 -29.91
C SER A 218 -11.28 29.38 -30.71
N LEU A 219 -11.59 30.66 -30.92
CA LEU A 219 -12.72 31.07 -31.73
C LEU A 219 -12.47 30.93 -33.25
N PRO A 220 -11.37 31.45 -33.84
CA PRO A 220 -11.20 31.39 -35.29
C PRO A 220 -10.95 29.96 -35.81
N LEU A 221 -10.20 29.14 -35.07
CA LEU A 221 -9.86 27.77 -35.48
C LEU A 221 -10.84 26.73 -34.91
N GLY A 222 -11.03 26.70 -33.59
CA GLY A 222 -11.90 25.72 -32.91
C GLY A 222 -13.38 26.08 -32.86
N LYS A 223 -13.78 27.25 -33.39
CA LYS A 223 -15.18 27.71 -33.48
C LYS A 223 -15.94 27.76 -32.15
N GLY A 224 -15.24 27.79 -31.02
CA GLY A 224 -15.83 27.81 -29.68
C GLY A 224 -15.37 29.00 -28.86
N THR A 225 -16.27 29.51 -28.01
CA THR A 225 -15.98 30.60 -27.06
C THR A 225 -15.43 30.08 -25.72
N ASN A 226 -15.75 28.84 -25.34
CA ASN A 226 -15.14 28.18 -24.20
C ASN A 226 -13.75 27.65 -24.59
N VAL A 227 -12.72 28.40 -24.23
CA VAL A 227 -11.31 28.09 -24.54
C VAL A 227 -10.90 26.72 -23.97
N VAL A 228 -11.34 26.37 -22.76
CA VAL A 228 -10.98 25.09 -22.12
C VAL A 228 -11.57 23.92 -22.91
N ASN A 229 -12.86 23.96 -23.22
CA ASN A 229 -13.51 22.92 -24.00
C ASN A 229 -12.89 22.78 -25.41
N VAL A 230 -12.56 23.90 -26.07
CA VAL A 230 -11.89 23.87 -27.38
C VAL A 230 -10.49 23.26 -27.28
N ILE A 231 -9.75 23.53 -26.21
CA ILE A 231 -8.44 22.88 -25.98
C ILE A 231 -8.63 21.37 -25.86
N LEU A 232 -9.58 20.91 -25.04
CA LEU A 232 -9.80 19.49 -24.80
C LEU A 232 -10.24 18.75 -26.05
N VAL A 233 -11.20 19.28 -26.81
CA VAL A 233 -11.83 18.55 -27.92
C VAL A 233 -11.10 18.74 -29.25
N ASP A 234 -10.57 19.94 -29.54
CA ASP A 234 -9.93 20.23 -30.84
C ASP A 234 -8.40 20.22 -30.74
N PHE A 235 -7.80 21.17 -30.01
CA PHE A 235 -6.34 21.34 -30.04
C PHE A 235 -5.59 20.16 -29.42
N ARG A 236 -6.17 19.53 -28.39
CA ARG A 236 -5.63 18.38 -27.66
C ARG A 236 -6.61 17.21 -27.60
N GLY A 237 -7.48 17.07 -28.61
CA GLY A 237 -8.48 16.00 -28.72
C GLY A 237 -7.93 14.58 -28.54
N TYR A 238 -6.68 14.35 -28.93
CA TYR A 238 -6.02 13.05 -28.76
C TYR A 238 -5.87 12.64 -27.29
N ASP A 239 -5.61 13.60 -26.39
CA ASP A 239 -5.50 13.30 -24.95
C ASP A 239 -6.86 12.88 -24.40
N THR A 240 -7.95 13.56 -24.81
CA THR A 240 -9.32 13.23 -24.41
C THR A 240 -9.79 11.87 -24.95
N ILE A 241 -9.39 11.48 -26.17
CA ILE A 241 -9.63 10.12 -26.67
C ILE A 241 -8.93 9.08 -25.77
N GLY A 242 -7.71 9.37 -25.32
CA GLY A 242 -6.97 8.53 -24.39
C GLY A 242 -7.67 8.38 -23.04
N GLU A 243 -8.10 9.49 -22.45
CA GLU A 243 -8.83 9.52 -21.17
C GLU A 243 -10.14 8.71 -21.23
N ILE A 244 -10.96 8.93 -22.27
CA ILE A 244 -12.21 8.19 -22.47
C ILE A 244 -11.93 6.68 -22.64
N THR A 245 -10.86 6.33 -23.35
CA THR A 245 -10.45 4.92 -23.52
C THR A 245 -10.08 4.29 -22.18
N VAL A 246 -9.33 4.99 -21.32
CA VAL A 246 -8.98 4.50 -19.97
C VAL A 246 -10.24 4.33 -19.10
N LEU A 247 -11.17 5.29 -19.14
CA LEU A 247 -12.44 5.18 -18.41
C LEU A 247 -13.29 4.00 -18.91
N ALA A 248 -13.36 3.80 -20.22
CA ALA A 248 -14.05 2.66 -20.81
C ALA A 248 -13.42 1.32 -20.39
N LEU A 249 -12.09 1.23 -20.41
CA LEU A 249 -11.37 0.04 -19.94
C LEU A 249 -11.56 -0.21 -18.46
N ALA A 250 -11.56 0.84 -17.61
CA ALA A 250 -11.83 0.71 -16.19
C ALA A 250 -13.25 0.19 -15.93
N ALA A 251 -14.25 0.69 -16.68
CA ALA A 251 -15.63 0.23 -16.59
C ALA A 251 -15.78 -1.24 -17.03
N VAL A 252 -15.19 -1.62 -18.16
CA VAL A 252 -15.20 -3.01 -18.67
C VAL A 252 -14.44 -3.94 -17.72
N GLY A 253 -13.29 -3.53 -17.20
CA GLY A 253 -12.51 -4.28 -16.22
C GLY A 253 -13.27 -4.50 -14.91
N GLY A 254 -13.91 -3.44 -14.39
CA GLY A 254 -14.80 -3.53 -13.23
C GLY A 254 -15.98 -4.51 -13.47
N TYR A 255 -16.62 -4.43 -14.63
CA TYR A 255 -17.67 -5.36 -15.02
C TYR A 255 -17.18 -6.82 -15.10
N ALA A 256 -16.03 -7.05 -15.73
CA ALA A 256 -15.42 -8.37 -15.83
C ALA A 256 -15.06 -8.97 -14.46
N LEU A 257 -14.54 -8.14 -13.54
CA LEU A 257 -14.26 -8.56 -12.15
C LEU A 257 -15.53 -8.97 -11.41
N LEU A 258 -16.61 -8.20 -11.55
CA LEU A 258 -17.90 -8.50 -10.91
C LEU A 258 -18.53 -9.80 -11.41
N ARG A 259 -18.28 -10.16 -12.68
CA ARG A 259 -18.80 -11.39 -13.31
C ARG A 259 -17.82 -12.57 -13.25
N SER A 260 -16.64 -12.39 -12.66
CA SER A 260 -15.60 -13.42 -12.61
C SER A 260 -16.11 -14.68 -11.88
N PRO A 261 -16.03 -15.88 -12.50
CA PRO A 261 -16.39 -17.15 -11.86
C PRO A 261 -15.60 -17.39 -10.56
N GLN A 262 -14.37 -16.89 -10.47
CA GLN A 262 -13.54 -17.00 -9.29
C GLN A 262 -14.11 -16.19 -8.12
N LEU A 263 -14.68 -15.00 -8.39
CA LEU A 263 -15.36 -14.20 -7.38
C LEU A 263 -16.63 -14.90 -6.89
N HIS A 264 -17.38 -15.53 -7.79
CA HIS A 264 -18.56 -16.32 -7.44
C HIS A 264 -18.19 -17.55 -6.58
N ALA A 265 -17.15 -18.30 -6.98
CA ALA A 265 -16.65 -19.44 -6.22
C ALA A 265 -16.12 -19.03 -4.83
N LEU A 266 -15.40 -17.90 -4.73
CA LEU A 266 -14.93 -17.36 -3.46
C LEU A 266 -16.11 -16.96 -2.55
N ARG A 267 -17.14 -16.29 -3.09
CA ARG A 267 -18.36 -15.95 -2.36
C ARG A 267 -19.06 -17.20 -1.83
N GLN A 268 -19.16 -18.26 -2.63
CA GLN A 268 -19.73 -19.53 -2.19
C GLN A 268 -18.92 -20.14 -1.04
N ARG A 269 -17.59 -20.22 -1.15
CA ARG A 269 -16.73 -20.73 -0.07
C ARG A 269 -16.88 -19.96 1.23
N ILE A 270 -16.92 -18.62 1.16
CA ILE A 270 -17.12 -17.76 2.34
C ILE A 270 -18.49 -18.00 2.97
N ASN A 271 -19.54 -18.13 2.16
CA ASN A 271 -20.90 -18.37 2.66
C ASN A 271 -21.02 -19.75 3.33
N VAL A 272 -20.42 -20.80 2.75
CA VAL A 272 -20.37 -22.15 3.34
C VAL A 272 -19.60 -22.12 4.67
N ALA A 273 -18.44 -21.47 4.72
CA ALA A 273 -17.66 -21.33 5.96
C ALA A 273 -18.45 -20.59 7.05
N ARG A 274 -19.23 -19.55 6.69
CA ARG A 274 -20.11 -18.84 7.62
C ARG A 274 -21.27 -19.69 8.12
N SER A 275 -21.88 -20.52 7.27
CA SER A 275 -22.93 -21.45 7.69
C SER A 275 -22.39 -22.44 8.72
N LYS A 276 -21.26 -23.10 8.39
CA LYS A 276 -20.64 -24.08 9.28
C LYS A 276 -20.26 -23.49 10.64
N ASN A 277 -19.77 -22.25 10.67
CA ASN A 277 -19.46 -21.56 11.92
C ASN A 277 -20.72 -21.20 12.73
N ARG A 278 -21.83 -20.88 12.07
CA ARG A 278 -23.12 -20.59 12.72
C ARG A 278 -23.74 -21.87 13.32
N ASP A 279 -23.60 -22.99 12.62
CA ASP A 279 -24.10 -24.29 13.07
C ASP A 279 -23.31 -24.79 14.30
N ASN A 280 -21.97 -24.69 14.27
CA ASN A 280 -21.12 -25.03 15.41
C ASN A 280 -21.41 -24.19 16.67
N VAL A 281 -21.69 -22.90 16.53
CA VAL A 281 -22.05 -22.03 17.66
C VAL A 281 -23.45 -22.36 18.21
N SER A 282 -24.36 -22.88 17.36
CA SER A 282 -25.69 -23.32 17.79
C SER A 282 -25.69 -24.68 18.49
N SER A 283 -24.73 -25.56 18.19
CA SER A 283 -24.61 -26.88 18.83
C SER A 283 -23.94 -26.83 20.21
N ASP A 284 -23.12 -25.80 20.49
CA ASP A 284 -22.46 -25.61 21.79
C ASP A 284 -23.33 -24.89 22.84
N GLY A 285 -24.54 -24.46 22.45
CA GLY A 285 -25.44 -23.62 23.27
C GLY A 285 -26.66 -24.30 23.88
N ARG A 286 -26.76 -25.64 23.87
CA ARG A 286 -27.85 -26.36 24.57
C ARG A 286 -27.27 -27.12 25.76
N PRO A 287 -27.70 -26.87 27.02
CA PRO A 287 -27.49 -27.85 28.07
C PRO A 287 -28.23 -29.11 27.63
N ALA A 288 -27.52 -30.23 27.56
CA ALA A 288 -28.12 -31.53 27.31
C ALA A 288 -29.24 -31.73 28.33
N ALA A 289 -30.49 -31.72 27.86
CA ALA A 289 -31.61 -32.14 28.66
C ALA A 289 -31.34 -33.60 29.08
N THR A 290 -31.10 -33.78 30.37
CA THR A 290 -30.99 -35.08 31.03
C THR A 290 -32.17 -35.96 30.66
N ALA A 291 -31.91 -37.01 29.89
CA ALA A 291 -32.84 -38.13 29.76
C ALA A 291 -32.93 -38.84 31.13
N PRO A 292 -34.12 -39.10 31.68
CA PRO A 292 -34.23 -39.73 32.98
C PRO A 292 -33.81 -41.20 32.94
N SER A 293 -32.94 -41.57 33.88
CA SER A 293 -32.44 -42.93 34.12
C SER A 293 -33.59 -43.87 34.50
N GLN A 294 -33.84 -44.89 33.67
CA GLN A 294 -34.64 -46.05 34.04
C GLN A 294 -33.79 -46.94 34.97
N VAL A 295 -34.09 -46.88 36.26
CA VAL A 295 -33.63 -47.83 37.28
C VAL A 295 -34.38 -49.14 37.06
N LYS A 296 -33.66 -50.25 36.89
CA LYS A 296 -34.22 -51.61 36.89
C LYS A 296 -33.78 -52.29 38.21
N PRO A 297 -34.69 -52.84 39.02
CA PRO A 297 -34.33 -53.46 40.30
C PRO A 297 -33.86 -54.91 40.10
N ASP A 298 -33.05 -55.35 41.05
CA ASP A 298 -32.41 -56.66 41.16
C ASP A 298 -33.37 -57.86 41.11
N GLY A 299 -32.88 -58.99 40.58
CA GLY A 299 -33.50 -60.29 40.83
C GLY A 299 -33.06 -61.43 39.90
N VAL A 300 -32.16 -62.27 40.43
CA VAL A 300 -32.14 -63.76 40.35
C VAL A 300 -31.94 -64.44 38.97
N GLU A 301 -30.70 -64.92 38.78
CA GLU A 301 -30.30 -66.33 38.57
C GLU A 301 -30.85 -67.21 37.40
N VAL A 302 -29.95 -68.09 36.95
CA VAL A 302 -30.13 -69.40 36.27
C VAL A 302 -29.90 -69.48 34.74
N SER A 303 -28.73 -70.04 34.41
CA SER A 303 -28.44 -71.18 33.51
C SER A 303 -29.23 -71.39 32.21
N GLY A 304 -28.50 -71.72 31.15
CA GLY A 304 -28.94 -72.73 30.16
C GLY A 304 -28.63 -72.38 28.72
N ASP A 305 -27.65 -73.10 28.18
CA ASP A 305 -27.39 -73.48 26.77
C ASP A 305 -27.08 -72.40 25.71
#